data_AF-A0A2V8LXQ4-F1
#
_entry.id   AF-A0A2V8LXQ4-F1
#
_cell.length_a   1.000
_cell.length_b   1.000
_cell.length_c   1.000
_cell.angle_alpha   90.00
_cell.angle_beta   90.00
_cell.angle_gamma   90.00
#
_symmetry.space_group_name_H-M   'P 1'
#
loop_
_entity.id
_entity.type
_entity.pdbx_description
1 polymer ?
#
loop_
_entity_poly.entity_id
_entity_poly.type
_entity_poly.pdbx_seq_one_letter_code
_entity_poly.pdbx_strand_id
1 'polypeptide(L)'
;MPDTVAHQQKLLRGIVVQWMSRDRAKVTRNLIVFEIAFFFAYRYGMTFSSDYPAPLWFPDSVLLCALLVSPRNTWWMYILAALPIRFLVSVPDAPVWFLFAAFVNDSLKGLLAAFLLRRGAGQNMWFDDLRGFVKYGLVAVGLAPARSALGGAAARVALGAHFWTAWKQWFLGDALANLMLTPALFCLLRDFRSIGRAKWTRHVEALLITAGLIFGAFVLFDPEFEGLNDPALVLYLPVPFLLWAAVRFGPLGASSVLSFISVLAMYGAFTGRRPSSSAAGESIVLSIQVFLLVPSIPFLLLSVLTQQQRKTHTALRESEHRFRSLVDTAPVMVWIADKDGLCTFFNKQWLDFTGEPEEQQLGNGWSACVHSEDRERCIQDYLTALHARKHFTMECRLRHRTVPFLVILGAALTSPIATKPKKNSGESRDY
;
A
#
# COMPACT_ATOMS: atom_id res chain seq x y z
N MET A 1 -29.17 50.18 5.15
CA MET A 1 -28.08 49.28 4.71
C MET A 1 -26.96 48.98 5.75
N PRO A 2 -27.00 49.37 7.06
CA PRO A 2 -25.99 48.89 8.03
C PRO A 2 -26.24 47.47 8.57
N ASP A 3 -27.51 47.04 8.66
CA ASP A 3 -27.88 45.80 9.38
C ASP A 3 -27.52 44.50 8.63
N THR A 4 -27.37 44.56 7.30
CA THR A 4 -26.99 43.39 6.49
C THR A 4 -25.52 43.03 6.66
N VAL A 5 -24.64 44.01 6.86
CA VAL A 5 -23.20 43.79 7.06
C VAL A 5 -22.91 43.21 8.46
N ALA A 6 -23.59 43.70 9.48
CA ALA A 6 -23.48 43.19 10.85
C ALA A 6 -23.99 41.74 10.98
N HIS A 7 -25.06 41.39 10.26
CA HIS A 7 -25.60 40.03 10.24
C HIS A 7 -24.66 39.04 9.53
N GLN A 8 -24.06 39.44 8.40
CA GLN A 8 -23.07 38.61 7.70
C GLN A 8 -21.78 38.38 8.52
N GLN A 9 -21.28 39.39 9.23
CA GLN A 9 -20.12 39.21 10.12
C GLN A 9 -20.39 38.25 11.29
N LYS A 10 -21.61 38.25 11.84
CA LYS A 10 -22.01 37.34 12.94
C LYS A 10 -22.13 35.90 12.46
N LEU A 11 -22.68 35.67 11.26
CA LEU A 11 -22.73 34.37 10.59
C LEU A 11 -21.33 33.83 10.26
N LEU A 12 -20.44 34.67 9.71
CA LEU A 12 -19.06 34.29 9.42
C LEU A 12 -18.29 33.94 10.71
N ARG A 13 -18.44 34.71 11.80
CA ARG A 13 -17.86 34.37 13.10
C ARG A 13 -18.41 33.05 13.65
N GLY A 14 -19.72 32.80 13.53
CA GLY A 14 -20.33 31.54 13.97
C GLY A 14 -19.80 30.33 13.22
N ILE A 15 -19.67 30.43 11.89
CA ILE A 15 -19.12 29.38 11.03
C ILE A 15 -17.65 29.13 11.33
N VAL A 16 -16.84 30.18 11.51
CA VAL A 16 -15.41 30.06 11.83
C VAL A 16 -15.21 29.43 13.21
N VAL A 17 -15.98 29.83 14.23
CA VAL A 17 -15.91 29.24 15.58
C VAL A 17 -16.33 27.77 15.56
N GLN A 18 -17.38 27.42 14.80
CA GLN A 18 -17.86 26.04 14.67
C GLN A 18 -16.90 25.15 13.85
N TRP A 19 -16.19 25.73 12.88
CA TRP A 19 -15.15 25.05 12.12
C TRP A 19 -13.90 24.81 12.99
N MET A 20 -13.46 25.84 13.73
CA MET A 20 -12.35 25.76 14.69
C MET A 20 -12.63 24.81 15.86
N SER A 21 -13.89 24.67 16.30
CA SER A 21 -14.27 23.72 17.37
C SER A 21 -14.29 22.28 16.86
N ARG A 22 -14.76 22.04 15.64
CA ARG A 22 -14.72 20.70 15.01
C ARG A 22 -13.30 20.21 14.76
N ASP A 23 -12.39 21.10 14.35
CA ASP A 23 -10.99 20.70 14.15
C ASP A 23 -10.25 20.49 15.47
N ARG A 24 -10.53 21.28 16.51
CA ARG A 24 -10.04 21.00 17.86
C ARG A 24 -10.54 19.65 18.38
N ALA A 25 -11.83 19.36 18.26
CA ALA A 25 -12.39 18.08 18.70
C ALA A 25 -11.76 16.87 17.99
N LYS A 26 -11.45 16.98 16.69
CA LYS A 26 -10.73 15.92 15.95
C LYS A 26 -9.30 15.74 16.48
N VAL A 27 -8.57 16.83 16.70
CA VAL A 27 -7.19 16.78 17.23
C VAL A 27 -7.18 16.14 18.61
N THR A 28 -8.06 16.58 19.52
CA THR A 28 -8.18 16.00 20.87
C THR A 28 -8.53 14.53 20.83
N ARG A 29 -9.50 14.12 20.01
CA ARG A 29 -9.85 12.70 19.85
C ARG A 29 -8.66 11.87 19.34
N ASN A 30 -7.94 12.36 18.33
CA ASN A 30 -6.80 11.65 17.78
C ASN A 30 -5.66 11.54 18.81
N LEU A 31 -5.47 12.56 19.64
CA LEU A 31 -4.47 12.55 20.72
C LEU A 31 -4.83 11.55 21.82
N ILE A 32 -6.11 11.46 22.20
CA ILE A 32 -6.59 10.43 23.16
C ILE A 32 -6.35 9.01 22.62
N VAL A 33 -6.70 8.77 21.35
CA VAL A 33 -6.46 7.46 20.71
C VAL A 33 -4.97 7.14 20.67
N PHE A 34 -4.14 8.15 20.35
CA PHE A 34 -2.68 8.00 20.37
C PHE A 34 -2.16 7.66 21.76
N GLU A 35 -2.56 8.38 22.81
CA GLU A 35 -2.16 8.15 24.20
C GLU A 35 -2.46 6.72 24.64
N ILE A 36 -3.69 6.24 24.38
CA ILE A 36 -4.10 4.87 24.72
C ILE A 36 -3.24 3.86 23.96
N ALA A 37 -3.08 4.02 22.63
CA ALA A 37 -2.29 3.10 21.82
C ALA A 37 -0.81 3.09 22.23
N PHE A 38 -0.25 4.28 22.50
CA PHE A 38 1.14 4.45 22.92
C PHE A 38 1.38 3.87 24.30
N PHE A 39 0.45 4.04 25.25
CA PHE A 39 0.52 3.44 26.58
C PHE A 39 0.61 1.91 26.51
N PHE A 40 -0.28 1.26 25.77
CA PHE A 40 -0.24 -0.20 25.63
C PHE A 40 1.01 -0.68 24.90
N ALA A 41 1.41 0.00 23.82
CA ALA A 41 2.63 -0.32 23.08
C ALA A 41 3.89 -0.18 23.95
N TYR A 42 3.95 0.87 24.78
CA TYR A 42 5.08 1.14 25.67
C TYR A 42 5.12 0.14 26.83
N ARG A 43 3.98 -0.11 27.49
CA ARG A 43 3.87 -1.14 28.53
C ARG A 43 4.30 -2.51 28.00
N TYR A 44 3.86 -2.86 26.79
CA TYR A 44 4.25 -4.10 26.14
C TYR A 44 5.76 -4.17 25.90
N GLY A 45 6.38 -3.13 25.31
CA GLY A 45 7.83 -3.07 25.11
C GLY A 45 8.61 -3.15 26.42
N MET A 46 8.13 -2.48 27.47
CA MET A 46 8.82 -2.46 28.77
C MET A 46 8.74 -3.79 29.53
N THR A 47 7.74 -4.64 29.25
CA THR A 47 7.60 -5.98 29.84
C THR A 47 8.84 -6.86 29.58
N PHE A 48 9.57 -6.61 28.50
CA PHE A 48 10.77 -7.37 28.12
C PHE A 48 12.07 -6.67 28.55
N SER A 49 12.01 -5.37 28.82
CA SER A 49 13.17 -4.48 28.94
C SER A 49 13.99 -4.59 30.24
N SER A 50 13.57 -5.40 31.21
CA SER A 50 14.28 -5.60 32.48
C SER A 50 15.57 -6.39 32.31
N ASP A 51 15.54 -7.43 31.47
CA ASP A 51 16.66 -8.38 31.31
C ASP A 51 17.22 -8.39 29.86
N TYR A 52 16.41 -7.97 28.88
CA TYR A 52 16.75 -8.01 27.44
C TYR A 52 16.14 -6.84 26.67
N PRO A 53 16.71 -6.41 25.54
CA PRO A 53 16.02 -5.47 24.65
C PRO A 53 14.74 -6.09 24.10
N ALA A 54 13.66 -5.29 24.05
CA ALA A 54 12.41 -5.72 23.45
C ALA A 54 12.62 -6.19 21.99
N PRO A 55 12.17 -7.40 21.61
CA PRO A 55 12.35 -7.93 20.26
C PRO A 55 11.70 -7.08 19.17
N LEU A 56 10.56 -6.44 19.48
CA LEU A 56 9.90 -5.44 18.63
C LEU A 56 9.50 -4.23 19.47
N TRP A 57 9.88 -3.04 19.02
CA TRP A 57 9.60 -1.79 19.74
C TRP A 57 8.39 -1.06 19.14
N PHE A 58 7.18 -1.52 19.50
CA PHE A 58 5.91 -0.98 19.02
C PHE A 58 5.62 0.52 19.27
N PRO A 59 6.12 1.18 20.34
CA PRO A 59 5.85 2.59 20.59
C PRO A 59 6.21 3.48 19.39
N ASP A 60 7.29 3.16 18.70
CA ASP A 60 7.78 3.98 17.60
C ASP A 60 6.93 3.85 16.35
N SER A 61 6.33 2.68 16.13
CA SER A 61 5.35 2.50 15.06
C SER A 61 4.08 3.30 15.32
N VAL A 62 3.61 3.36 16.57
CA VAL A 62 2.46 4.19 16.96
C VAL A 62 2.78 5.67 16.77
N LEU A 63 3.96 6.13 17.22
CA LEU A 63 4.40 7.51 17.06
C LEU A 63 4.58 7.90 15.59
N LEU A 64 5.29 7.09 14.81
CA LEU A 64 5.49 7.33 13.38
C LEU A 64 4.14 7.40 12.66
N CYS A 65 3.23 6.46 12.92
CA CYS A 65 1.91 6.46 12.31
C CYS A 65 1.12 7.74 12.65
N ALA A 66 1.14 8.17 13.91
CA ALA A 66 0.49 9.42 14.33
C ALA A 66 1.06 10.65 13.61
N LEU A 67 2.38 10.73 13.42
CA LEU A 67 3.06 11.82 12.70
C LEU A 67 2.76 11.81 11.19
N LEU A 68 2.58 10.63 10.59
CA LEU A 68 2.25 10.48 9.17
C LEU A 68 0.81 10.92 8.87
N VAL A 69 -0.15 10.58 9.73
CA VAL A 69 -1.58 10.90 9.55
C VAL A 69 -1.92 12.33 9.99
N SER A 70 -1.12 12.93 10.87
CA SER A 70 -1.38 14.26 11.43
C SER A 70 -0.69 15.40 10.67
N PRO A 71 -1.27 16.61 10.64
CA PRO A 71 -0.61 17.77 10.07
C PRO A 71 0.66 18.15 10.86
N ARG A 72 1.65 18.75 10.19
CA ARG A 72 2.98 19.02 10.77
C ARG A 72 2.93 19.96 11.99
N ASN A 73 1.95 20.85 12.04
CA ASN A 73 1.78 21.81 13.12
C ASN A 73 1.29 21.19 14.44
N THR A 74 0.84 19.93 14.45
CA THR A 74 0.43 19.22 15.67
C THR A 74 1.45 18.17 16.13
N TRP A 75 2.56 18.00 15.42
CA TRP A 75 3.58 16.99 15.75
C TRP A 75 4.13 17.11 17.17
N TRP A 76 4.38 18.33 17.64
CA TRP A 76 4.86 18.59 19.00
C TRP A 76 3.91 18.06 20.08
N MET A 77 2.60 18.04 19.82
CA MET A 77 1.60 17.53 20.77
C MET A 77 1.78 16.04 21.00
N TYR A 78 2.05 15.25 19.95
CA TYR A 78 2.27 13.81 20.06
C TYR A 78 3.60 13.46 20.75
N ILE A 79 4.64 14.28 20.53
CA ILE A 79 5.92 14.14 21.20
C ILE A 79 5.79 14.43 22.70
N LEU A 80 5.08 15.50 23.07
CA LEU A 80 4.83 15.83 24.48
C LEU A 80 3.91 14.79 25.15
N ALA A 81 2.88 14.31 24.45
CA ALA A 81 1.98 13.25 24.90
C ALA A 81 2.71 11.95 25.27
N ALA A 82 3.75 11.59 24.51
CA ALA A 82 4.55 10.40 24.80
C ALA A 82 5.39 10.50 26.09
N LEU A 83 5.72 11.73 26.54
CA LEU A 83 6.68 11.95 27.62
C LEU A 83 6.21 11.40 28.98
N PRO A 84 5.00 11.73 29.50
CA PRO A 84 4.54 11.21 30.80
C PRO A 84 4.50 9.68 30.85
N ILE A 85 4.06 9.03 29.76
CA ILE A 85 3.99 7.57 29.68
C ILE A 85 5.39 6.96 29.88
N ARG A 86 6.42 7.56 29.27
CA ARG A 86 7.78 7.02 29.37
C ARG A 86 8.37 7.05 30.78
N PHE A 87 8.02 8.05 31.59
CA PHE A 87 8.49 8.19 32.97
C PHE A 87 7.62 7.47 33.99
N LEU A 88 6.31 7.32 33.74
CA LEU A 88 5.39 6.67 34.68
C LEU A 88 5.35 5.15 34.54
N VAL A 89 5.67 4.61 33.36
CA VAL A 89 5.62 3.18 33.04
C VAL A 89 7.04 2.59 32.86
N SER A 90 8.07 3.30 33.29
CA SER A 90 9.46 2.84 33.18
C SER A 90 9.80 1.69 34.13
N VAL A 91 10.87 0.95 33.80
CA VAL A 91 11.48 -0.06 34.69
C VAL A 91 12.05 0.65 35.93
N PRO A 92 11.88 0.09 37.14
CA PRO A 92 12.31 0.72 38.40
C PRO A 92 13.79 1.12 38.49
N ASP A 93 14.68 0.42 37.77
CA ASP A 93 16.13 0.54 37.94
C ASP A 93 16.86 1.32 36.83
N ALA A 94 16.13 1.85 35.84
CA ALA A 94 16.74 2.60 34.74
C ALA A 94 17.06 4.06 35.15
N PRO A 95 18.29 4.57 34.93
CA PRO A 95 18.62 5.96 35.25
C PRO A 95 17.75 6.96 34.48
N VAL A 96 17.32 8.04 35.15
CA VAL A 96 16.46 9.09 34.56
C VAL A 96 17.07 9.71 33.31
N TRP A 97 18.39 9.91 33.30
CA TRP A 97 19.10 10.46 32.13
C TRP A 97 18.98 9.53 30.91
N PHE A 98 18.97 8.21 31.11
CA PHE A 98 18.86 7.23 30.03
C PHE A 98 17.46 7.26 29.42
N LEU A 99 16.42 7.32 30.27
CA LEU A 99 15.03 7.46 29.83
C LEU A 99 14.83 8.73 28.98
N PHE A 100 15.43 9.85 29.42
CA PHE A 100 15.39 11.11 28.66
C PHE A 100 16.16 11.02 27.34
N ALA A 101 17.38 10.46 27.33
CA ALA A 101 18.17 10.27 26.13
C ALA A 101 17.45 9.37 25.11
N ALA A 102 16.86 8.26 25.57
CA ALA A 102 16.07 7.35 24.74
C ALA A 102 14.83 8.04 24.17
N PHE A 103 14.12 8.85 24.97
CA PHE A 103 13.00 9.66 24.51
C PHE A 103 13.39 10.63 23.38
N VAL A 104 14.47 11.39 23.57
CA VAL A 104 14.96 12.33 22.55
C VAL A 104 15.35 11.57 21.28
N ASN A 105 16.07 10.46 21.41
CA ASN A 105 16.52 9.63 20.30
C ASN A 105 15.33 9.10 19.46
N ASP A 106 14.34 8.50 20.11
CA ASP A 106 13.15 7.94 19.44
C ASP A 106 12.26 9.01 18.83
N SER A 107 12.12 10.15 19.53
CA SER A 107 11.38 11.31 19.02
C SER A 107 12.02 11.86 17.74
N LEU A 108 13.35 12.03 17.74
CA LEU A 108 14.10 12.48 16.57
C LEU A 108 14.01 11.48 15.41
N LYS A 109 14.05 10.17 15.69
CA LYS A 109 13.84 9.11 14.70
C LYS A 109 12.46 9.24 14.04
N GLY A 110 11.40 9.31 14.84
CA GLY A 110 10.03 9.42 14.35
C GLY A 110 9.81 10.68 13.51
N LEU A 111 10.33 11.82 13.97
CA LEU A 111 10.27 13.10 13.25
C LEU A 111 11.04 13.05 11.92
N LEU A 112 12.25 12.49 11.92
CA LEU A 112 13.08 12.35 10.72
C LEU A 112 12.40 11.45 9.69
N ALA A 113 11.92 10.28 10.11
CA ALA A 113 11.22 9.34 9.24
C ALA A 113 9.96 9.99 8.64
N ALA A 114 9.12 10.61 9.47
CA ALA A 114 7.91 11.28 9.01
C ALA A 114 8.22 12.46 8.06
N PHE A 115 9.27 13.24 8.34
CA PHE A 115 9.69 14.36 7.51
C PHE A 115 10.13 13.89 6.11
N LEU A 116 11.01 12.88 6.05
CA LEU A 116 11.54 12.34 4.81
C LEU A 116 10.46 11.62 3.99
N LEU A 117 9.59 10.84 4.64
CA LEU A 117 8.48 10.15 3.96
C LEU A 117 7.48 11.14 3.34
N ARG A 118 7.18 12.24 4.04
CA ARG A 118 6.29 13.30 3.55
C ARG A 118 6.94 14.28 2.58
N ARG A 119 8.24 14.17 2.30
CA ARG A 119 8.94 15.00 1.29
C ARG A 119 8.72 14.41 -0.11
N GLY A 120 7.95 15.09 -0.97
CA GLY A 120 7.65 14.68 -2.35
C GLY A 120 6.15 14.60 -2.68
N ALA A 121 5.82 14.39 -3.95
CA ALA A 121 4.47 14.58 -4.52
C ALA A 121 3.40 13.49 -4.19
N GLY A 122 3.69 12.52 -3.33
CA GLY A 122 2.82 11.36 -3.07
C GLY A 122 2.53 11.12 -1.59
N GLN A 123 2.08 12.13 -0.85
CA GLN A 123 2.03 12.16 0.63
C GLN A 123 1.21 11.04 1.31
N ASN A 124 0.53 10.14 0.60
CA ASN A 124 -0.28 9.05 1.19
C ASN A 124 -0.25 7.72 0.41
N MET A 125 0.66 7.57 -0.57
CA MET A 125 0.69 6.41 -1.48
C MET A 125 1.81 5.41 -1.16
N TRP A 126 2.37 5.43 0.05
CA TRP A 126 3.53 4.59 0.40
C TRP A 126 3.30 3.08 0.26
N PHE A 127 2.05 2.64 0.34
CA PHE A 127 1.69 1.23 0.24
C PHE A 127 0.85 0.92 -1.01
N ASP A 128 0.63 1.92 -1.87
CA ASP A 128 -0.21 1.76 -3.06
C ASP A 128 0.59 1.39 -4.31
N ASP A 129 1.90 1.63 -4.30
CA ASP A 129 2.83 1.30 -5.37
C ASP A 129 4.21 0.85 -4.84
N LEU A 130 5.00 0.24 -5.73
CA LEU A 130 6.33 -0.24 -5.40
C LEU A 130 7.29 0.89 -5.02
N ARG A 131 7.21 2.05 -5.67
CA ARG A 131 8.14 3.18 -5.43
C ARG A 131 7.93 3.76 -4.03
N GLY A 132 6.68 3.94 -3.62
CA GLY A 132 6.28 4.34 -2.29
C GLY A 132 6.77 3.36 -1.24
N PHE A 133 6.63 2.06 -1.50
CA PHE A 133 7.02 1.01 -0.55
C PHE A 133 8.54 0.92 -0.39
N VAL A 134 9.30 1.04 -1.48
CA VAL A 134 10.77 1.11 -1.43
C VAL A 134 11.23 2.34 -0.67
N LYS A 135 10.63 3.51 -0.93
CA LYS A 135 10.93 4.73 -0.16
C LYS A 135 10.63 4.53 1.33
N TYR A 136 9.51 3.89 1.65
CA TYR A 136 9.14 3.54 3.01
C TYR A 136 10.18 2.65 3.68
N GLY A 137 10.56 1.54 3.04
CA GLY A 137 11.57 0.62 3.54
C GLY A 137 12.92 1.29 3.76
N LEU A 138 13.40 2.08 2.80
CA LEU A 138 14.69 2.77 2.92
C LEU A 138 14.71 3.77 4.08
N VAL A 139 13.61 4.51 4.30
CA VAL A 139 13.58 5.59 5.31
C VAL A 139 13.17 5.06 6.69
N ALA A 140 12.01 4.42 6.81
CA ALA A 140 11.40 4.08 8.09
C ALA A 140 11.86 2.73 8.66
N VAL A 141 12.35 1.82 7.81
CA VAL A 141 12.87 0.51 8.23
C VAL A 141 14.40 0.50 8.24
N GLY A 142 15.05 1.19 7.29
CA GLY A 142 16.51 1.28 7.18
C GLY A 142 17.14 2.48 7.88
N LEU A 143 17.19 3.62 7.19
CA LEU A 143 18.04 4.76 7.54
C LEU A 143 17.71 5.39 8.89
N ALA A 144 16.42 5.65 9.19
CA ALA A 144 16.05 6.30 10.43
C ALA A 144 16.30 5.40 11.67
N PRO A 145 15.88 4.11 11.68
CA PRO A 145 16.29 3.18 12.73
C PRO A 145 17.80 3.00 12.87
N ALA A 146 18.55 2.90 11.75
CA ALA A 146 20.00 2.71 11.81
C ALA A 146 20.72 3.90 12.48
N ARG A 147 20.29 5.13 12.18
CA ARG A 147 20.78 6.36 12.84
C ARG A 147 20.40 6.38 14.32
N SER A 148 19.15 6.06 14.64
CA SER A 148 18.65 5.99 16.02
C SER A 148 19.40 4.95 16.85
N ALA A 149 19.72 3.82 16.26
CA ALA A 149 20.46 2.74 16.92
C ALA A 149 21.88 3.17 17.30
N LEU A 150 22.52 4.11 16.58
CA LEU A 150 23.82 4.67 17.00
C LEU A 150 23.70 5.43 18.33
N GLY A 151 22.68 6.27 18.46
CA GLY A 151 22.40 7.02 19.70
C GLY A 151 21.97 6.11 20.85
N GLY A 152 21.09 5.15 20.57
CA GLY A 152 20.63 4.16 21.55
C GLY A 152 21.74 3.22 22.03
N ALA A 153 22.63 2.79 21.12
CA ALA A 153 23.80 1.99 21.47
C ALA A 153 24.79 2.78 22.33
N ALA A 154 25.07 4.04 22.00
CA ALA A 154 25.92 4.90 22.82
C ALA A 154 25.36 5.08 24.24
N ALA A 155 24.03 5.27 24.37
CA ALA A 155 23.37 5.36 25.67
C ALA A 155 23.45 4.05 26.47
N ARG A 156 23.37 2.89 25.82
CA ARG A 156 23.55 1.58 26.48
C ARG A 156 24.99 1.26 26.84
N VAL A 157 25.97 1.72 26.06
CA VAL A 157 27.40 1.58 26.41
C VAL A 157 27.70 2.34 27.70
N ALA A 158 27.09 3.50 27.91
CA ALA A 158 27.20 4.24 29.17
C ALA A 158 26.60 3.48 30.38
N LEU A 159 25.80 2.44 30.15
CA LEU A 159 25.29 1.50 31.15
C LEU A 159 26.09 0.18 31.22
N GLY A 160 27.20 0.07 30.49
CA GLY A 160 28.08 -1.11 30.49
C GLY A 160 27.80 -2.15 29.41
N ALA A 161 26.90 -1.89 28.44
CA ALA A 161 26.61 -2.83 27.35
C ALA A 161 27.66 -2.80 26.23
N HIS A 162 27.78 -3.89 25.47
CA HIS A 162 28.61 -3.94 24.27
C HIS A 162 27.96 -3.19 23.08
N PHE A 163 28.68 -2.25 22.48
CA PHE A 163 28.16 -1.32 21.47
C PHE A 163 27.46 -2.01 20.29
N TRP A 164 28.12 -2.97 19.62
CA TRP A 164 27.56 -3.60 18.42
C TRP A 164 26.39 -4.52 18.71
N THR A 165 26.36 -5.11 19.90
CA THR A 165 25.23 -5.93 20.35
C THR A 165 24.02 -5.04 20.58
N ALA A 166 24.22 -3.95 21.35
CA ALA A 166 23.21 -2.95 21.60
C ALA A 166 22.67 -2.30 20.31
N TRP A 167 23.56 -1.97 19.36
CA TRP A 167 23.18 -1.39 18.07
C TRP A 167 22.29 -2.34 17.27
N LYS A 168 22.70 -3.61 17.12
CA LYS A 168 21.91 -4.61 16.36
C LYS A 168 20.53 -4.81 16.97
N GLN A 169 20.45 -4.97 18.29
CA GLN A 169 19.19 -5.18 19.00
C GLN A 169 18.26 -3.97 18.88
N TRP A 170 18.82 -2.75 19.03
CA TRP A 170 18.04 -1.51 18.88
C TRP A 170 17.53 -1.33 17.45
N PHE A 171 18.42 -1.51 16.46
CA PHE A 171 18.07 -1.40 15.05
C PHE A 171 16.98 -2.40 14.65
N LEU A 172 17.16 -3.70 14.94
CA LEU A 172 16.21 -4.74 14.53
C LEU A 172 14.85 -4.58 15.23
N GLY A 173 14.83 -4.19 16.51
CA GLY A 173 13.59 -3.96 17.25
C GLY A 173 12.74 -2.84 16.64
N ASP A 174 13.38 -1.73 16.27
CA ASP A 174 12.72 -0.60 15.61
C ASP A 174 12.31 -0.91 14.16
N ALA A 175 13.23 -1.52 13.41
CA ALA A 175 13.03 -1.83 11.99
C ALA A 175 11.87 -2.81 11.80
N LEU A 176 11.79 -3.88 12.60
CA LEU A 176 10.72 -4.87 12.51
C LEU A 176 9.37 -4.31 12.94
N ALA A 177 9.33 -3.52 14.02
CA ALA A 177 8.11 -2.84 14.42
C ALA A 177 7.59 -1.95 13.27
N ASN A 178 8.47 -1.14 12.67
CA ASN A 178 8.09 -0.29 11.55
C ASN A 178 7.77 -1.07 10.28
N LEU A 179 8.37 -2.24 10.04
CA LEU A 179 8.03 -3.06 8.88
C LEU A 179 6.64 -3.71 9.04
N MET A 180 6.29 -4.13 10.25
CA MET A 180 5.11 -4.97 10.50
C MET A 180 3.91 -4.16 11.00
N LEU A 181 4.09 -3.36 12.06
CA LEU A 181 2.99 -2.69 12.75
C LEU A 181 2.60 -1.36 12.10
N THR A 182 3.57 -0.56 11.65
CA THR A 182 3.28 0.76 11.07
C THR A 182 2.38 0.70 9.83
N PRO A 183 2.59 -0.20 8.84
CA PRO A 183 1.70 -0.32 7.70
C PRO A 183 0.29 -0.76 8.11
N ALA A 184 0.17 -1.64 9.12
CA ALA A 184 -1.11 -2.11 9.64
C ALA A 184 -1.91 -0.94 10.23
N LEU A 185 -1.29 -0.19 11.14
CA LEU A 185 -1.90 0.99 11.75
C LEU A 185 -2.24 2.05 10.71
N PHE A 186 -1.32 2.35 9.81
CA PHE A 186 -1.51 3.40 8.81
C PHE A 186 -2.65 3.06 7.85
N CYS A 187 -2.65 1.84 7.30
CA CYS A 187 -3.71 1.41 6.39
C CYS A 187 -5.05 1.29 7.12
N LEU A 188 -5.06 0.83 8.38
CA LEU A 188 -6.28 0.75 9.19
C LEU A 188 -6.89 2.13 9.39
N LEU A 189 -6.08 3.14 9.76
CA LEU A 189 -6.56 4.51 9.97
C LEU A 189 -7.03 5.17 8.67
N ARG A 190 -6.33 4.92 7.56
CA ARG A 190 -6.68 5.44 6.23
C ARG A 190 -7.97 4.83 5.71
N ASP A 191 -8.09 3.51 5.81
CA ASP A 191 -9.13 2.71 5.15
C ASP A 191 -10.27 2.30 6.11
N PHE A 192 -10.28 2.78 7.36
CA PHE A 192 -11.23 2.41 8.43
C PHE A 192 -12.70 2.41 7.98
N ARG A 193 -13.12 3.48 7.30
CA ARG A 193 -14.50 3.61 6.80
C ARG A 193 -14.82 2.64 5.67
N SER A 194 -13.82 2.25 4.87
CA SER A 194 -14.00 1.30 3.78
C SER A 194 -14.18 -0.13 4.30
N ILE A 195 -13.58 -0.45 5.45
CA ILE A 195 -13.71 -1.77 6.10
C ILE A 195 -15.16 -2.02 6.49
N GLY A 196 -15.82 -1.05 7.13
CA GLY A 196 -17.24 -1.19 7.52
C GLY A 196 -18.24 -1.21 6.35
N ARG A 197 -17.81 -0.79 5.15
CA ARG A 197 -18.64 -0.83 3.91
C ARG A 197 -18.29 -2.01 3.02
N ALA A 198 -17.38 -2.89 3.44
CA ALA A 198 -16.98 -4.04 2.65
C ALA A 198 -18.12 -5.06 2.54
N LYS A 199 -18.07 -5.88 1.49
CA LYS A 199 -18.98 -7.02 1.34
C LYS A 199 -18.78 -7.99 2.52
N TRP A 200 -19.86 -8.58 3.02
CA TRP A 200 -19.84 -9.55 4.13
C TRP A 200 -18.82 -10.68 3.95
N THR A 201 -18.67 -11.18 2.71
CA THR A 201 -17.67 -12.21 2.37
C THR A 201 -16.26 -11.84 2.81
N ARG A 202 -15.89 -10.56 2.73
CA ARG A 202 -14.56 -10.08 3.15
C ARG A 202 -14.38 -10.14 4.66
N HIS A 203 -15.44 -9.97 5.45
CA HIS A 203 -15.39 -10.13 6.90
C HIS A 203 -15.26 -11.61 7.29
N VAL A 204 -15.96 -12.51 6.59
CA VAL A 204 -15.82 -13.96 6.78
C VAL A 204 -14.40 -14.43 6.46
N GLU A 205 -13.83 -14.00 5.33
CA GLU A 205 -12.43 -14.31 4.97
C GLU A 205 -11.45 -13.84 6.07
N ALA A 206 -11.64 -12.63 6.62
CA ALA A 206 -10.80 -12.10 7.70
C ALA A 206 -10.96 -12.90 9.00
N LEU A 207 -12.18 -13.32 9.32
CA LEU A 207 -12.48 -14.15 10.48
C LEU A 207 -11.81 -15.53 10.35
N LEU A 208 -11.88 -16.16 9.17
CA LEU A 208 -11.24 -17.45 8.91
C LEU A 208 -9.73 -17.39 9.03
N ILE A 209 -9.10 -16.34 8.50
CA ILE A 209 -7.65 -16.12 8.65
C ILE A 209 -7.28 -15.98 10.13
N THR A 210 -8.03 -15.16 10.88
CA THR A 210 -7.76 -14.90 12.30
C THR A 210 -7.99 -16.15 13.14
N ALA A 211 -9.10 -16.86 12.93
CA ALA A 211 -9.41 -18.10 13.62
C ALA A 211 -8.38 -19.20 13.31
N GLY A 212 -7.93 -19.31 12.07
CA GLY A 212 -6.88 -20.25 11.67
C GLY A 212 -5.53 -19.97 12.32
N LEU A 213 -5.15 -18.69 12.45
CA LEU A 213 -3.92 -18.30 13.17
C LEU A 213 -4.03 -18.55 14.68
N ILE A 214 -5.18 -18.28 15.29
CA ILE A 214 -5.43 -18.57 16.72
C ILE A 214 -5.40 -20.08 16.97
N PHE A 215 -6.08 -20.86 16.13
CA PHE A 215 -6.07 -22.32 16.22
C PHE A 215 -4.66 -22.88 16.02
N GLY A 216 -3.92 -22.36 15.04
CA GLY A 216 -2.53 -22.72 14.83
C GLY A 216 -1.65 -22.40 16.05
N ALA A 217 -1.83 -21.24 16.66
CA ALA A 217 -1.13 -20.89 17.89
C ALA A 217 -1.51 -21.81 19.05
N PHE A 218 -2.79 -22.18 19.19
CA PHE A 218 -3.25 -23.13 20.19
C PHE A 218 -2.55 -24.48 20.04
N VAL A 219 -2.56 -25.06 18.82
CA VAL A 219 -1.89 -26.34 18.53
C VAL A 219 -0.38 -26.27 18.79
N LEU A 220 0.28 -25.14 18.49
CA LEU A 220 1.72 -24.97 18.68
C LEU A 220 2.15 -24.76 20.14
N PHE A 221 1.27 -24.25 21.00
CA PHE A 221 1.60 -23.94 22.40
C PHE A 221 1.00 -24.91 23.41
N ASP A 222 0.12 -25.81 22.97
CA ASP A 222 -0.51 -26.79 23.84
C ASP A 222 0.40 -28.04 24.02
N PRO A 223 0.78 -28.40 25.27
CA PRO A 223 1.61 -29.56 25.57
C PRO A 223 1.02 -30.89 25.11
N GLU A 224 -0.30 -31.00 24.93
CA GLU A 224 -0.94 -32.25 24.48
C GLU A 224 -0.60 -32.59 23.03
N PHE A 225 -0.11 -31.62 22.24
CA PHE A 225 0.23 -31.76 20.83
C PHE A 225 1.74 -31.90 20.57
N GLU A 226 2.51 -32.40 21.54
CA GLU A 226 3.98 -32.54 21.49
C GLU A 226 4.53 -33.22 20.21
N GLY A 227 3.76 -34.09 19.55
CA GLY A 227 4.13 -34.72 18.27
C GLY A 227 4.14 -33.80 17.04
N LEU A 228 3.63 -32.57 17.16
CA LEU A 228 3.56 -31.56 16.10
C LEU A 228 4.50 -30.35 16.35
N ASN A 229 5.33 -30.40 17.40
CA ASN A 229 6.34 -29.38 17.72
C ASN A 229 7.56 -29.40 16.78
N ASP A 230 7.38 -29.74 15.51
CA ASP A 230 8.43 -29.63 14.50
C ASP A 230 8.71 -28.14 14.25
N PRO A 231 9.97 -27.67 14.40
CA PRO A 231 10.36 -26.30 14.05
C PRO A 231 9.95 -25.88 12.63
N ALA A 232 9.84 -26.84 11.70
CA ALA A 232 9.34 -26.59 10.36
C ALA A 232 7.83 -26.24 10.34
N LEU A 233 7.00 -26.94 11.11
CA LEU A 233 5.56 -26.68 11.19
C LEU A 233 5.30 -25.27 11.75
N VAL A 234 6.03 -24.87 12.80
CA VAL A 234 5.96 -23.51 13.37
C VAL A 234 6.28 -22.43 12.31
N LEU A 235 7.25 -22.70 11.43
CA LEU A 235 7.68 -21.76 10.39
C LEU A 235 6.70 -21.65 9.22
N TYR A 236 6.09 -22.75 8.81
CA TYR A 236 5.25 -22.78 7.61
C TYR A 236 3.76 -22.61 7.88
N LEU A 237 3.28 -22.87 9.10
CA LEU A 237 1.85 -22.75 9.44
C LEU A 237 1.26 -21.35 9.16
N PRO A 238 1.98 -20.22 9.41
CA PRO A 238 1.44 -18.89 9.11
C PRO A 238 1.47 -18.53 7.62
N VAL A 239 2.23 -19.25 6.78
CA VAL A 239 2.48 -18.89 5.38
C VAL A 239 1.20 -18.88 4.52
N PRO A 240 0.31 -19.90 4.55
CA PRO A 240 -0.94 -19.87 3.79
C PRO A 240 -1.83 -18.68 4.17
N PHE A 241 -1.91 -18.36 5.47
CA PHE A 241 -2.67 -17.22 5.99
C PHE A 241 -2.06 -15.88 5.56
N LEU A 242 -0.73 -15.76 5.58
CA LEU A 242 0.00 -14.60 5.07
C LEU A 242 -0.22 -14.39 3.58
N LEU A 243 -0.15 -15.46 2.79
CA LEU A 243 -0.38 -15.40 1.34
C LEU A 243 -1.82 -14.98 1.04
N TRP A 244 -2.79 -15.58 1.73
CA TRP A 244 -4.20 -15.22 1.60
C TRP A 244 -4.42 -13.74 1.97
N ALA A 245 -3.90 -13.30 3.12
CA ALA A 245 -4.02 -11.92 3.58
C ALA A 245 -3.36 -10.92 2.62
N ALA A 246 -2.13 -11.20 2.16
CA ALA A 246 -1.38 -10.36 1.25
C ALA A 246 -2.09 -10.18 -0.10
N VAL A 247 -2.54 -11.29 -0.69
CA VAL A 247 -3.21 -11.25 -2.00
C VAL A 247 -4.59 -10.63 -1.88
N ARG A 248 -5.35 -10.92 -0.82
CA ARG A 248 -6.78 -10.55 -0.77
C ARG A 248 -7.05 -9.20 -0.11
N PHE A 249 -6.31 -8.88 0.94
CA PHE A 249 -6.49 -7.68 1.74
C PHE A 249 -5.40 -6.63 1.53
N GLY A 250 -4.38 -6.95 0.72
CA GLY A 250 -3.28 -6.04 0.41
C GLY A 250 -2.38 -5.78 1.62
N PRO A 251 -1.69 -4.62 1.66
CA PRO A 251 -0.76 -4.26 2.73
C PRO A 251 -1.39 -4.28 4.11
N LEU A 252 -2.65 -3.84 4.26
CA LEU A 252 -3.37 -3.90 5.53
C LEU A 252 -3.43 -5.33 6.07
N GLY A 253 -3.89 -6.30 5.26
CA GLY A 253 -4.02 -7.68 5.73
C GLY A 253 -2.67 -8.34 6.00
N ALA A 254 -1.70 -8.20 5.09
CA ALA A 254 -0.36 -8.75 5.27
C ALA A 254 0.28 -8.24 6.57
N SER A 255 0.28 -6.91 6.77
CA SER A 255 0.87 -6.28 7.96
C SER A 255 0.11 -6.59 9.25
N SER A 256 -1.23 -6.71 9.22
CA SER A 256 -2.02 -7.14 10.38
C SER A 256 -1.71 -8.58 10.78
N VAL A 257 -1.63 -9.51 9.82
CA VAL A 257 -1.27 -10.91 10.10
C VAL A 257 0.16 -11.02 10.61
N LEU A 258 1.11 -10.31 9.99
CA LEU A 258 2.49 -10.23 10.48
C LEU A 258 2.55 -9.70 11.91
N SER A 259 1.84 -8.60 12.20
CA SER A 259 1.77 -8.04 13.56
C SER A 259 1.21 -9.04 14.56
N PHE A 260 0.17 -9.78 14.18
CA PHE A 260 -0.41 -10.84 15.02
C PHE A 260 0.58 -11.99 15.28
N ILE A 261 1.25 -12.48 14.24
CA ILE A 261 2.31 -13.50 14.35
C ILE A 261 3.44 -13.00 15.25
N SER A 262 3.81 -11.71 15.18
CA SER A 262 4.87 -11.16 16.04
C SER A 262 4.51 -11.22 17.52
N VAL A 263 3.24 -10.95 17.87
CA VAL A 263 2.75 -11.03 19.26
C VAL A 263 2.73 -12.49 19.72
N LEU A 264 2.31 -13.42 18.86
CA LEU A 264 2.29 -14.86 19.17
C LEU A 264 3.69 -15.45 19.33
N ALA A 265 4.61 -15.15 18.39
CA ALA A 265 6.00 -15.61 18.45
C ALA A 265 6.69 -15.10 19.72
N MET A 266 6.40 -13.86 20.10
CA MET A 266 6.89 -13.30 21.35
C MET A 266 6.25 -13.98 22.56
N TYR A 267 4.93 -14.17 22.59
CA TYR A 267 4.25 -14.86 23.68
C TYR A 267 4.85 -16.26 23.92
N GLY A 268 4.97 -17.07 22.87
CA GLY A 268 5.52 -18.42 22.92
C GLY A 268 6.95 -18.51 23.43
N ALA A 269 7.81 -17.60 23.00
CA ALA A 269 9.21 -17.58 23.40
C ALA A 269 9.39 -17.34 24.90
N PHE A 270 8.46 -16.63 25.55
CA PHE A 270 8.60 -16.19 26.94
C PHE A 270 7.71 -16.94 27.94
N THR A 271 6.67 -17.67 27.51
CA THR A 271 5.85 -18.52 28.39
C THR A 271 6.42 -19.92 28.60
N GLY A 272 7.18 -20.46 27.64
CA GLY A 272 7.71 -21.83 27.71
C GLY A 272 9.07 -21.99 28.38
N ARG A 273 9.99 -21.02 28.25
CA ARG A 273 11.36 -21.09 28.79
C ARG A 273 11.92 -19.68 28.99
N ARG A 274 11.83 -19.12 30.20
CA ARG A 274 12.62 -17.91 30.49
C ARG A 274 14.10 -18.28 30.38
N PRO A 275 14.90 -17.56 29.57
CA PRO A 275 16.29 -17.92 29.37
C PRO A 275 17.03 -17.87 30.71
N SER A 276 17.72 -18.97 31.04
CA SER A 276 18.43 -19.11 32.32
C SER A 276 19.67 -18.21 32.42
N SER A 277 20.13 -17.65 31.29
CA SER A 277 21.27 -16.75 31.20
C SER A 277 21.04 -15.64 30.18
N SER A 278 21.76 -14.52 30.34
CA SER A 278 21.63 -13.38 29.43
C SER A 278 21.96 -13.73 27.97
N ALA A 279 23.00 -14.53 27.76
CA ALA A 279 23.39 -15.00 26.42
C ALA A 279 22.30 -15.88 25.74
N ALA A 280 21.53 -16.64 26.53
CA ALA A 280 20.41 -17.43 26.01
C ALA A 280 19.22 -16.56 25.60
N GLY A 281 18.97 -15.45 26.30
CA GLY A 281 17.91 -14.52 25.92
C GLY A 281 18.23 -13.76 24.65
N GLU A 282 19.48 -13.31 24.47
CA GLU A 282 19.89 -12.60 23.24
C GLU A 282 19.70 -13.45 21.98
N SER A 283 20.03 -14.74 22.03
CA SER A 283 19.90 -15.65 20.89
C SER A 283 18.43 -15.96 20.55
N ILE A 284 17.55 -16.06 21.56
CA ILE A 284 16.09 -16.20 21.36
C ILE A 284 15.51 -14.95 20.68
N VAL A 285 15.86 -13.76 21.16
CA VAL A 285 15.39 -12.49 20.56
C VAL A 285 15.81 -12.40 19.09
N LEU A 286 17.08 -12.67 18.79
CA LEU A 286 17.58 -12.63 17.42
C LEU A 286 16.89 -13.66 16.52
N SER A 287 16.63 -14.86 17.05
CA SER A 287 15.94 -15.93 16.30
C SER A 287 14.52 -15.52 15.92
N ILE A 288 13.76 -14.93 16.85
CA ILE A 288 12.41 -14.38 16.56
C ILE A 288 12.49 -13.25 15.54
N GLN A 289 13.46 -12.34 15.69
CA GLN A 289 13.62 -11.23 14.77
C GLN A 289 13.91 -11.70 13.34
N VAL A 290 14.81 -12.68 13.16
CA VAL A 290 15.08 -13.28 11.83
C VAL A 290 13.84 -14.03 11.31
N PHE A 291 13.18 -14.82 12.16
CA PHE A 291 11.96 -15.53 11.85
C PHE A 291 10.85 -14.62 11.32
N LEU A 292 10.71 -13.42 11.89
CA LEU A 292 9.72 -12.44 11.45
C LEU A 292 10.19 -11.63 10.22
N LEU A 293 11.49 -11.34 10.11
CA LEU A 293 12.05 -10.55 9.01
C LEU A 293 11.89 -11.27 7.66
N VAL A 294 12.23 -12.56 7.62
CA VAL A 294 12.25 -13.37 6.39
C VAL A 294 10.89 -13.36 5.67
N PRO A 295 9.74 -13.62 6.32
CA PRO A 295 8.44 -13.52 5.66
C PRO A 295 7.97 -12.06 5.46
N SER A 296 8.34 -11.13 6.34
CA SER A 296 7.77 -9.77 6.31
C SER A 296 8.01 -9.04 4.99
N ILE A 297 9.26 -9.04 4.49
CA ILE A 297 9.60 -8.29 3.26
C ILE A 297 8.92 -8.90 2.02
N PRO A 298 9.03 -10.21 1.73
CA PRO A 298 8.39 -10.82 0.57
C PRO A 298 6.86 -10.70 0.59
N PHE A 299 6.19 -10.92 1.73
CA PHE A 299 4.73 -10.85 1.80
C PHE A 299 4.21 -9.41 1.68
N LEU A 300 4.88 -8.43 2.29
CA LEU A 300 4.51 -7.03 2.10
C LEU A 300 4.76 -6.60 0.66
N LEU A 301 5.88 -6.98 0.06
CA LEU A 301 6.17 -6.70 -1.35
C LEU A 301 5.12 -7.32 -2.27
N LEU A 302 4.76 -8.59 -2.05
CA LEU A 302 3.71 -9.29 -2.78
C LEU A 302 2.36 -8.56 -2.63
N SER A 303 2.03 -8.12 -1.43
CA SER A 303 0.78 -7.40 -1.16
C SER A 303 0.70 -6.07 -1.92
N VAL A 304 1.81 -5.32 -1.99
CA VAL A 304 1.89 -4.04 -2.71
C VAL A 304 1.84 -4.28 -4.22
N LEU A 305 2.58 -5.26 -4.74
CA LEU A 305 2.60 -5.58 -6.17
C LEU A 305 1.24 -6.05 -6.67
N THR A 306 0.58 -6.95 -5.93
CA THR A 306 -0.76 -7.43 -6.30
C THR A 306 -1.80 -6.32 -6.24
N GLN A 307 -1.72 -5.41 -5.25
CA GLN A 307 -2.60 -4.25 -5.18
C GLN A 307 -2.35 -3.27 -6.34
N GLN A 308 -1.09 -2.99 -6.68
CA GLN A 308 -0.72 -2.12 -7.79
C GLN A 308 -1.19 -2.70 -9.13
N GLN A 309 -1.02 -4.00 -9.36
CA GLN A 309 -1.50 -4.68 -10.55
C GLN A 309 -3.03 -4.59 -10.68
N ARG A 310 -3.76 -4.85 -9.59
CA ARG A 310 -5.23 -4.73 -9.59
C ARG A 310 -5.68 -3.32 -9.93
N LYS A 311 -5.09 -2.29 -9.30
CA LYS A 311 -5.43 -0.90 -9.59
C LYS A 311 -5.18 -0.53 -11.05
N THR A 312 -4.02 -0.96 -11.59
CA THR A 312 -3.65 -0.70 -12.99
C THR A 312 -4.63 -1.36 -13.95
N HIS A 313 -4.99 -2.62 -13.69
CA HIS A 313 -5.91 -3.38 -14.53
C HIS A 313 -7.35 -2.86 -14.43
N THR A 314 -7.83 -2.46 -13.25
CA THR A 314 -9.13 -1.81 -13.09
C THR A 314 -9.17 -0.47 -13.82
N ALA A 315 -8.13 0.36 -13.69
CA ALA A 315 -8.06 1.64 -14.40
C ALA A 315 -8.04 1.45 -15.93
N LEU A 316 -7.33 0.43 -16.42
CA LEU A 316 -7.33 0.07 -17.83
C LEU A 316 -8.73 -0.33 -18.32
N ARG A 317 -9.39 -1.25 -17.60
CA ARG A 317 -10.75 -1.68 -17.91
C ARG A 317 -11.77 -0.53 -17.86
N GLU A 318 -11.66 0.36 -16.89
CA GLU A 318 -12.51 1.55 -16.83
C GLU A 318 -12.26 2.50 -18.00
N SER A 319 -11.00 2.68 -18.40
CA SER A 319 -10.66 3.49 -19.57
C SER A 319 -11.19 2.89 -20.86
N GLU A 320 -11.06 1.57 -21.04
CA GLU A 320 -11.60 0.84 -22.19
C GLU A 320 -13.13 0.91 -22.24
N HIS A 321 -13.80 0.72 -21.08
CA HIS A 321 -15.24 0.83 -21.00
C HIS A 321 -15.72 2.25 -21.32
N ARG A 322 -15.06 3.28 -20.78
CA ARG A 322 -15.38 4.68 -21.09
C ARG A 322 -15.18 4.97 -22.57
N PHE A 323 -14.09 4.49 -23.17
CA PHE A 323 -13.85 4.62 -24.61
C PHE A 323 -14.97 3.98 -25.43
N ARG A 324 -15.30 2.69 -25.18
CA ARG A 324 -16.39 2.00 -25.88
C ARG A 324 -17.72 2.75 -25.74
N SER A 325 -18.07 3.15 -24.52
CA SER A 325 -19.31 3.91 -24.25
C SER A 325 -19.38 5.24 -25.04
N LEU A 326 -18.26 5.96 -25.15
CA LEU A 326 -18.20 7.21 -25.90
C LEU A 326 -18.35 6.98 -27.42
N VAL A 327 -17.67 5.97 -27.97
CA VAL A 327 -17.68 5.72 -29.41
C VAL A 327 -19.00 5.05 -29.85
N ASP A 328 -19.61 4.21 -29.01
CA ASP A 328 -20.90 3.57 -29.30
C ASP A 328 -22.08 4.54 -29.28
N THR A 329 -21.95 5.70 -28.63
CA THR A 329 -22.98 6.74 -28.60
C THR A 329 -22.77 7.84 -29.65
N ALA A 330 -21.65 7.81 -30.37
CA ALA A 330 -21.35 8.77 -31.41
C ALA A 330 -22.19 8.48 -32.66
N PRO A 331 -22.79 9.49 -33.32
CA PRO A 331 -23.60 9.31 -34.53
C PRO A 331 -22.74 9.10 -35.79
N VAL A 332 -21.58 8.46 -35.65
CA VAL A 332 -20.62 8.19 -36.71
C VAL A 332 -20.19 6.73 -36.64
N MET A 333 -19.92 6.12 -37.79
CA MET A 333 -19.39 4.76 -37.85
C MET A 333 -17.89 4.79 -37.60
N VAL A 334 -17.42 4.05 -36.60
CA VAL A 334 -16.02 4.03 -36.18
C VAL A 334 -15.50 2.60 -36.16
N TRP A 335 -14.30 2.43 -36.70
CA TRP A 335 -13.57 1.17 -36.69
C TRP A 335 -12.11 1.44 -36.31
N ILE A 336 -11.44 0.42 -35.76
CA ILE A 336 -10.02 0.47 -35.41
C ILE A 336 -9.36 -0.78 -35.95
N ALA A 337 -8.24 -0.62 -36.66
CA ALA A 337 -7.39 -1.72 -37.07
C ALA A 337 -6.06 -1.73 -36.33
N ASP A 338 -5.46 -2.92 -36.22
CA ASP A 338 -4.11 -3.08 -35.69
C ASP A 338 -3.03 -2.71 -36.72
N LYS A 339 -1.77 -2.92 -36.34
CA LYS A 339 -0.59 -2.63 -37.18
C LYS A 339 -0.50 -3.51 -38.43
N ASP A 340 -1.17 -4.66 -38.43
CA ASP A 340 -1.16 -5.64 -39.52
C ASP A 340 -2.32 -5.39 -40.49
N GLY A 341 -3.12 -4.35 -40.23
CA GLY A 341 -4.23 -3.90 -41.05
C GLY A 341 -5.54 -4.63 -40.76
N LEU A 342 -5.57 -5.46 -39.72
CA LEU A 342 -6.73 -6.25 -39.34
C LEU A 342 -7.64 -5.43 -38.42
N CYS A 343 -8.93 -5.34 -38.76
CA CYS A 343 -9.90 -4.63 -37.93
C CYS A 343 -10.10 -5.36 -36.60
N THR A 344 -9.93 -4.64 -35.49
CA THR A 344 -9.98 -5.16 -34.12
C THR A 344 -11.18 -4.65 -33.33
N PHE A 345 -11.90 -3.65 -33.85
CA PHE A 345 -13.04 -3.05 -33.18
C PHE A 345 -13.96 -2.34 -34.19
N PHE A 346 -15.26 -2.49 -33.99
CA PHE A 346 -16.30 -1.69 -34.62
C PHE A 346 -17.22 -1.13 -33.53
N ASN A 347 -17.64 0.13 -33.68
CA ASN A 347 -18.63 0.69 -32.77
C ASN A 347 -20.05 0.24 -33.11
N LYS A 348 -20.97 0.44 -32.16
CA LYS A 348 -22.38 0.08 -32.33
C LYS A 348 -23.00 0.67 -33.60
N GLN A 349 -22.69 1.91 -33.95
CA GLN A 349 -23.25 2.58 -35.13
C GLN A 349 -22.86 1.87 -36.44
N TRP A 350 -21.64 1.34 -36.55
CA TRP A 350 -21.19 0.55 -37.70
C TRP A 350 -21.94 -0.79 -37.78
N LEU A 351 -22.08 -1.49 -36.66
CA LEU A 351 -22.76 -2.78 -36.60
C LEU A 351 -24.25 -2.64 -36.89
N ASP A 352 -24.91 -1.60 -36.36
CA ASP A 352 -26.31 -1.30 -36.64
C ASP A 352 -26.54 -0.94 -38.12
N PHE A 353 -25.58 -0.24 -38.74
CA PHE A 353 -25.63 0.14 -40.16
C PHE A 353 -25.47 -1.06 -41.10
N THR A 354 -24.45 -1.89 -40.85
CA THR A 354 -24.13 -3.06 -41.70
C THR A 354 -25.04 -4.25 -41.45
N GLY A 355 -25.54 -4.40 -40.21
CA GLY A 355 -26.43 -5.48 -39.78
C GLY A 355 -25.73 -6.84 -39.57
N GLU A 356 -24.41 -6.91 -39.73
CA GLU A 356 -23.62 -8.14 -39.56
C GLU A 356 -22.97 -8.19 -38.17
N PRO A 357 -22.83 -9.38 -37.54
CA PRO A 357 -22.22 -9.49 -36.22
C PRO A 357 -20.73 -9.14 -36.25
N GLU A 358 -20.23 -8.51 -35.18
CA GLU A 358 -18.85 -8.02 -35.07
C GLU A 358 -17.83 -9.13 -35.39
N GLU A 359 -18.05 -10.33 -34.85
CA GLU A 359 -17.19 -11.52 -35.01
C GLU A 359 -16.92 -11.88 -36.48
N GLN A 360 -17.84 -11.59 -37.39
CA GLN A 360 -17.70 -11.85 -38.82
C GLN A 360 -17.00 -10.72 -39.58
N GLN A 361 -16.92 -9.53 -38.98
CA GLN A 361 -16.34 -8.33 -39.57
C GLN A 361 -14.90 -8.07 -39.10
N LEU A 362 -14.50 -8.65 -37.96
CA LEU A 362 -13.13 -8.59 -37.45
C LEU A 362 -12.10 -9.14 -38.45
N GLY A 363 -10.86 -8.69 -38.33
CA GLY A 363 -9.81 -8.98 -39.29
C GLY A 363 -10.08 -8.30 -40.63
N ASN A 364 -10.18 -9.10 -41.70
CA ASN A 364 -10.50 -8.64 -43.05
C ASN A 364 -12.01 -8.79 -43.41
N GLY A 365 -12.83 -9.24 -42.46
CA GLY A 365 -14.25 -9.54 -42.68
C GLY A 365 -15.07 -8.34 -43.14
N TRP A 366 -14.71 -7.12 -42.70
CA TRP A 366 -15.35 -5.87 -43.10
C TRP A 366 -15.39 -5.65 -44.62
N SER A 367 -14.42 -6.19 -45.36
CA SER A 367 -14.38 -6.06 -46.82
C SER A 367 -15.59 -6.72 -47.49
N ALA A 368 -16.21 -7.71 -46.82
CA ALA A 368 -17.44 -8.35 -47.26
C ALA A 368 -18.62 -7.37 -47.35
N CYS A 369 -18.63 -6.34 -46.49
CA CYS A 369 -19.63 -5.28 -46.47
C CYS A 369 -19.43 -4.22 -47.57
N VAL A 370 -18.28 -4.19 -48.23
CA VAL A 370 -18.01 -3.29 -49.37
C VAL A 370 -18.52 -3.92 -50.67
N HIS A 371 -19.15 -3.12 -51.53
CA HIS A 371 -19.59 -3.54 -52.86
C HIS A 371 -18.44 -4.19 -53.66
N SER A 372 -18.73 -5.25 -54.43
CA SER A 372 -17.73 -6.06 -55.13
C SER A 372 -16.83 -5.23 -56.07
N GLU A 373 -17.41 -4.27 -56.79
CA GLU A 373 -16.67 -3.34 -57.67
C GLU A 373 -15.73 -2.39 -56.92
N ASP A 374 -16.05 -2.05 -55.66
CA ASP A 374 -15.26 -1.10 -54.86
C ASP A 374 -14.22 -1.80 -53.97
N ARG A 375 -14.42 -3.10 -53.68
CA ARG A 375 -13.66 -3.85 -52.67
C ARG A 375 -12.15 -3.81 -52.87
N GLU A 376 -11.68 -4.18 -54.07
CA GLU A 376 -10.24 -4.26 -54.37
C GLU A 376 -9.57 -2.89 -54.24
N ARG A 377 -10.21 -1.86 -54.80
CA ARG A 377 -9.76 -0.46 -54.69
C ARG A 377 -9.68 -0.01 -53.23
N CYS A 378 -10.74 -0.24 -52.44
CA CYS A 378 -10.78 0.15 -51.04
C CYS A 378 -9.70 -0.55 -50.19
N ILE A 379 -9.45 -1.85 -50.43
CA ILE A 379 -8.40 -2.59 -49.72
C ILE A 379 -7.02 -2.03 -50.10
N GLN A 380 -6.77 -1.79 -51.39
CA GLN A 380 -5.48 -1.25 -51.85
C GLN A 380 -5.23 0.17 -51.32
N ASP A 381 -6.22 1.06 -51.39
CA ASP A 381 -6.14 2.43 -50.87
C ASP A 381 -5.87 2.41 -49.36
N TYR A 382 -6.59 1.56 -48.63
CA TYR A 382 -6.41 1.37 -47.19
C TYR A 382 -5.02 0.86 -46.82
N LEU A 383 -4.57 -0.24 -47.43
CA LEU A 383 -3.25 -0.82 -47.13
C LEU A 383 -2.12 0.14 -47.51
N THR A 384 -2.24 0.83 -48.65
CA THR A 384 -1.25 1.83 -49.07
C THR A 384 -1.16 2.95 -48.03
N ALA A 385 -2.29 3.47 -47.56
CA ALA A 385 -2.33 4.52 -46.54
C ALA A 385 -1.82 4.03 -45.16
N LEU A 386 -2.13 2.79 -44.79
CA LEU A 386 -1.66 2.15 -43.56
C LEU A 386 -0.13 2.02 -43.56
N HIS A 387 0.44 1.48 -44.66
CA HIS A 387 1.89 1.33 -44.83
C HIS A 387 2.60 2.68 -44.87
N ALA A 388 2.00 3.68 -45.53
CA ALA A 388 2.54 5.04 -45.59
C ALA A 388 2.32 5.84 -44.30
N ARG A 389 1.47 5.36 -43.37
CA ARG A 389 1.01 6.07 -42.16
C ARG A 389 0.52 7.49 -42.45
N LYS A 390 -0.33 7.59 -43.47
CA LYS A 390 -0.98 8.85 -43.86
C LYS A 390 -2.47 8.83 -43.59
N HIS A 391 -3.00 10.01 -43.31
CA HIS A 391 -4.42 10.27 -43.36
C HIS A 391 -4.94 9.95 -44.75
N PHE A 392 -6.08 9.26 -44.83
CA PHE A 392 -6.73 9.00 -46.09
C PHE A 392 -8.25 9.09 -45.96
N THR A 393 -8.87 9.38 -47.08
CA THR A 393 -10.32 9.40 -47.25
C THR A 393 -10.66 8.48 -48.42
N MET A 394 -11.67 7.64 -48.25
CA MET A 394 -12.20 6.80 -49.32
C MET A 394 -13.71 6.99 -49.41
N GLU A 395 -14.24 7.05 -50.63
CA GLU A 395 -15.66 6.86 -50.89
C GLU A 395 -15.89 5.43 -51.34
N CYS A 396 -16.81 4.73 -50.67
CA CYS A 396 -17.17 3.36 -51.02
C CYS A 396 -18.66 3.10 -50.81
N ARG A 397 -19.21 2.19 -51.61
CA ARG A 397 -20.56 1.66 -51.41
C ARG A 397 -20.51 0.60 -50.30
N LEU A 398 -21.01 0.95 -49.12
CA LEU A 398 -21.15 0.04 -47.99
C LEU A 398 -22.56 -0.56 -47.96
N ARG A 399 -22.62 -1.85 -47.68
CA ARG A 399 -23.88 -2.58 -47.48
C ARG A 399 -24.63 -1.98 -46.30
N HIS A 400 -25.90 -1.67 -46.52
CA HIS A 400 -26.81 -1.26 -45.47
C HIS A 400 -27.72 -2.42 -45.10
N ARG A 401 -28.19 -2.45 -43.86
CA ARG A 401 -29.09 -3.52 -43.39
C ARG A 401 -30.41 -3.61 -44.18
N THR A 402 -30.94 -2.49 -44.65
CA THR A 402 -32.28 -2.43 -45.29
C THR A 402 -32.27 -2.11 -46.78
N VAL A 403 -31.19 -1.52 -47.30
CA VAL A 403 -31.05 -1.19 -48.74
C VAL A 403 -29.77 -1.81 -49.26
N PRO A 404 -29.65 -2.12 -50.57
CA PRO A 404 -28.54 -2.92 -51.06
C PRO A 404 -27.17 -2.31 -50.69
N PHE A 405 -26.96 -1.03 -51.03
CA PHE A 405 -25.73 -0.30 -50.73
C PHE A 405 -26.00 1.20 -50.61
N LEU A 406 -25.23 1.89 -49.75
CA LEU A 406 -25.19 3.35 -49.64
C LEU A 406 -23.75 3.83 -49.84
N VAL A 407 -23.59 4.97 -50.52
CA VAL A 407 -22.27 5.62 -50.66
C VAL A 407 -21.92 6.29 -49.33
N ILE A 408 -20.77 5.90 -48.78
CA ILE A 408 -20.25 6.43 -47.52
C ILE A 408 -18.86 7.01 -47.79
N LEU A 409 -18.64 8.22 -47.29
CA LEU A 409 -17.31 8.80 -47.18
C LEU A 409 -16.68 8.34 -45.87
N GLY A 410 -15.72 7.44 -45.95
CA GLY A 410 -14.88 7.01 -44.85
C GLY A 410 -13.62 7.88 -44.77
N ALA A 411 -13.27 8.35 -43.59
CA ALA A 411 -11.97 8.94 -43.31
C ALA A 411 -11.27 8.10 -42.24
N ALA A 412 -9.98 7.84 -42.45
CA ALA A 412 -9.17 7.13 -41.46
C ALA A 412 -7.90 7.90 -41.16
N LEU A 413 -7.60 7.98 -39.86
CA LEU A 413 -6.38 8.58 -39.34
C LEU A 413 -5.45 7.48 -38.87
N THR A 414 -4.26 7.41 -39.45
CA THR A 414 -3.19 6.52 -39.02
C THR A 414 -2.34 7.25 -37.99
N SER A 415 -2.53 6.93 -36.72
CA SER A 415 -1.73 7.55 -35.64
C SER A 415 -0.31 6.98 -35.61
N PRO A 416 0.74 7.79 -35.41
CA PRO A 416 2.04 7.26 -35.05
C PRO A 416 1.91 6.52 -33.72
N ILE A 417 2.32 5.27 -33.69
CA ILE A 417 2.34 4.42 -32.49
C ILE A 417 2.92 5.26 -31.34
N ALA A 418 2.16 5.45 -30.26
CA ALA A 418 2.73 5.84 -28.99
C ALA A 418 3.67 4.70 -28.57
N THR A 419 4.91 4.76 -29.02
CA THR A 419 5.96 3.86 -28.56
C THR A 419 5.99 4.02 -27.06
N LYS A 420 5.68 2.96 -26.30
CA LYS A 420 6.00 2.89 -24.88
C LYS A 420 7.40 3.48 -24.71
N PRO A 421 7.61 4.45 -23.80
CA PRO A 421 8.93 5.05 -23.64
C PRO A 421 9.93 3.92 -23.42
N LYS A 422 10.92 3.82 -24.32
CA LYS A 422 12.06 2.93 -24.13
C LYS A 422 12.58 3.20 -22.73
N LYS A 423 12.49 2.19 -21.87
CA LYS A 423 13.18 2.19 -20.59
C LYS A 423 14.66 2.34 -20.97
N ASN A 424 15.25 3.51 -20.76
CA ASN A 424 16.66 3.75 -20.98
C ASN A 424 17.44 2.75 -20.09
N SER A 425 17.81 1.61 -20.65
CA SER A 425 18.97 0.85 -20.21
C SER A 425 20.17 1.72 -20.55
N GLY A 426 20.87 2.18 -19.51
CA GLY A 426 21.97 3.13 -19.62
C GLY A 426 23.03 2.67 -20.61
N GLU A 427 23.25 3.50 -21.63
CA GLU A 427 24.55 3.58 -22.28
C GLU A 427 25.45 4.43 -21.39
N SER A 428 26.49 3.75 -20.90
CA SER A 428 27.75 4.32 -20.48
C SER A 428 28.19 5.43 -21.44
N ARG A 429 28.41 6.63 -20.90
CA ARG A 429 29.27 7.64 -21.54
C ARG A 429 30.59 7.64 -20.80
N ASP A 430 31.57 6.99 -21.41
CA ASP A 430 32.96 7.42 -21.32
C ASP A 430 33.08 8.73 -22.10
N TYR A 431 33.57 9.78 -21.42
CA TYR A 431 34.55 10.80 -21.84
C TYR A 431 34.53 11.94 -20.83
#